data_AF-A0A933ZGS0-F1
#
_entry.id   AF-A0A933ZGS0-F1
#
_cell.length_a   1.000
_cell.length_b   1.000
_cell.length_c   1.000
_cell.angle_alpha   90.00
_cell.angle_beta   90.00
_cell.angle_gamma   90.00
#
_symmetry.space_group_name_H-M   'P 1'
#
loop_
_entity.id
_entity.type
_entity.pdbx_description
1 polymer ?
#
loop_
_entity_poly.entity_id
_entity_poly.type
_entity_poly.pdbx_seq_one_letter_code
_entity_poly.pdbx_strand_id
1 'polypeptide(L)'
;MQTDPDKEPLSTSMGADRKQRTLKLALVAGGVVVIAAAGFFVLSNSLDRKAQQKINSEWSRLSRCMIGTEPLAAGDNASVRFRNLQLTAMVLPAEKRAEAGGVPWPARCATHAHAVAEAWKDAGRSGKDAKDLAATAEELAKLLKSGDANPVVVDLSDPVARLWEQADKEHLAVQEMADVPAPLAAARPMTSDSLKPDEALSKTFFGFKNLFEEPNAGDALRFIVEDKSLGDSPFVCTFTDKKAACRKLPASLKSLSGLRLLATTDDGAEPLVFAGNRGSEGVFRSDTAASIDKMYSYGGHVAADGFASVLGWDEGKKELRLLRQSPVQALQASPIKLDLSIGNFFYSTAVLWDTFVVRGVTKKDGIHLFARRVIRQGAEAFGPEQDIGPIPQAGGGGEGTPHITGCRTAEALVVRVEGYHDEFLTFQPGGFQSGAHFTPPVMAPGRGGALTCRNAEATLTQVTRSAAIQVRCSAAGCNEVSVNLEDIVGKDKDVAPREGFLAGADVDGKLLVVWAAGERGGLRMRLAPIEQIAKTADVVVFDDLVADHKAQKLSSLVEMRLLARGRFAVLLLNTSAGVHALRIDPAGKYAPMKIEWAR
;
A
#
# COMPACT_ATOMS: atom_id res chain seq x y z
N MET A 1 -24.29 -77.83 -98.06
CA MET A 1 -25.21 -77.90 -99.21
C MET A 1 -26.16 -76.72 -99.07
N GLN A 2 -26.17 -75.83 -100.07
CA GLN A 2 -27.12 -74.71 -100.33
C GLN A 2 -27.23 -73.59 -99.27
N THR A 3 -26.73 -72.36 -99.50
CA THR A 3 -27.08 -71.22 -100.41
C THR A 3 -28.36 -70.46 -100.08
N ASP A 4 -28.18 -69.23 -99.54
CA ASP A 4 -28.85 -67.93 -99.84
C ASP A 4 -30.37 -67.76 -99.62
N PRO A 5 -30.95 -66.51 -99.60
CA PRO A 5 -30.38 -65.15 -99.55
C PRO A 5 -31.14 -64.10 -98.67
N ASP A 6 -30.58 -62.88 -98.61
CA ASP A 6 -31.20 -61.54 -98.53
C ASP A 6 -32.28 -61.16 -97.50
N LYS A 7 -31.98 -60.09 -96.71
CA LYS A 7 -32.71 -58.80 -96.73
C LYS A 7 -32.05 -57.73 -95.85
N GLU A 8 -31.71 -56.62 -96.52
CA GLU A 8 -31.30 -55.31 -95.98
C GLU A 8 -32.57 -54.45 -95.67
N PRO A 9 -32.47 -53.17 -95.23
CA PRO A 9 -32.67 -52.75 -93.84
C PRO A 9 -33.87 -51.79 -93.65
N LEU A 10 -34.37 -51.58 -92.43
CA LEU A 10 -35.21 -50.41 -92.13
C LEU A 10 -35.23 -50.02 -90.64
N SER A 11 -35.24 -48.70 -90.45
CA SER A 11 -35.56 -47.91 -89.24
C SER A 11 -34.45 -47.60 -88.22
N THR A 12 -33.47 -46.80 -88.65
CA THR A 12 -32.67 -45.89 -87.82
C THR A 12 -33.41 -44.54 -87.69
N SER A 13 -34.42 -44.39 -86.80
CA SER A 13 -34.96 -43.04 -86.51
C SER A 13 -35.76 -42.84 -85.20
N MET A 14 -35.67 -43.73 -84.20
CA MET A 14 -36.41 -43.54 -82.92
C MET A 14 -35.54 -43.47 -81.65
N GLY A 15 -34.20 -43.40 -81.79
CA GLY A 15 -33.28 -43.35 -80.64
C GLY A 15 -32.85 -41.93 -80.18
N ALA A 16 -32.94 -40.92 -81.05
CA ALA A 16 -32.40 -39.57 -80.76
C ALA A 16 -33.36 -38.69 -79.94
N ASP A 17 -34.67 -38.90 -80.05
CA ASP A 17 -35.68 -38.03 -79.43
C ASP A 17 -35.95 -38.36 -77.94
N ARG A 18 -35.66 -39.61 -77.52
CA ARG A 18 -35.76 -40.03 -76.10
C ARG A 18 -34.62 -39.48 -75.23
N LYS A 19 -33.41 -39.32 -75.79
CA LYS A 19 -32.25 -38.73 -75.08
C LYS A 19 -32.40 -37.23 -74.86
N GLN A 20 -32.99 -36.49 -75.80
CA GLN A 20 -33.20 -35.04 -75.64
C GLN A 20 -34.30 -34.71 -74.62
N ARG A 21 -35.35 -35.52 -74.51
CA ARG A 21 -36.42 -35.32 -73.51
C ARG A 21 -35.99 -35.68 -72.09
N THR A 22 -35.17 -36.72 -71.89
CA THR A 22 -34.62 -37.06 -70.56
C THR A 22 -33.58 -36.06 -70.08
N LEU A 23 -32.75 -35.49 -70.97
CA LEU A 23 -31.81 -34.43 -70.62
C LEU A 23 -32.51 -33.11 -70.23
N LYS A 24 -33.60 -32.75 -70.94
CA LYS A 24 -34.40 -31.56 -70.62
C LYS A 24 -35.16 -31.69 -69.29
N LEU A 25 -35.69 -32.88 -68.96
CA LEU A 25 -36.31 -33.14 -67.66
C LEU A 25 -35.28 -33.16 -66.51
N ALA A 26 -34.08 -33.69 -66.74
CA ALA A 26 -33.00 -33.67 -65.75
C ALA A 26 -32.45 -32.24 -65.50
N LEU A 27 -32.37 -31.40 -66.54
CA LEU A 27 -31.98 -29.99 -66.41
C LEU A 27 -33.02 -29.14 -65.68
N VAL A 28 -34.31 -29.37 -65.91
CA VAL A 28 -35.40 -28.68 -65.20
C VAL A 28 -35.50 -29.14 -63.75
N ALA A 29 -35.41 -30.46 -63.49
CA ALA A 29 -35.40 -30.99 -62.13
C ALA A 29 -34.14 -30.56 -61.35
N GLY A 30 -32.96 -30.58 -61.99
CA GLY A 30 -31.72 -30.05 -61.41
C GLY A 30 -31.77 -28.55 -61.15
N GLY A 31 -32.35 -27.77 -62.07
CA GLY A 31 -32.57 -26.33 -61.90
C GLY A 31 -33.49 -25.99 -60.72
N VAL A 32 -34.58 -26.75 -60.53
CA VAL A 32 -35.49 -26.56 -59.39
C VAL A 32 -34.82 -26.92 -58.07
N VAL A 33 -34.02 -27.99 -58.01
CA VAL A 33 -33.26 -28.36 -56.80
C VAL A 33 -32.20 -27.31 -56.47
N VAL A 34 -31.49 -26.76 -57.46
CA VAL A 34 -30.50 -25.69 -57.24
C VAL A 34 -31.17 -24.39 -56.79
N ILE A 35 -32.32 -24.01 -57.36
CA ILE A 35 -33.07 -22.82 -56.93
C ILE A 35 -33.63 -23.01 -55.52
N ALA A 36 -34.16 -24.19 -55.19
CA ALA A 36 -34.64 -24.50 -53.85
C ALA A 36 -33.50 -24.53 -52.82
N ALA A 37 -32.35 -25.12 -53.17
CA ALA A 37 -31.16 -25.13 -52.31
C ALA A 37 -30.58 -23.72 -52.12
N ALA A 38 -30.52 -22.91 -53.18
CA ALA A 38 -30.09 -21.51 -53.11
C ALA A 38 -31.06 -20.66 -52.28
N GLY A 39 -32.38 -20.85 -52.45
CA GLY A 39 -33.40 -20.18 -51.65
C GLY A 39 -33.32 -20.55 -50.17
N PHE A 40 -33.13 -21.83 -49.86
CA PHE A 40 -32.91 -22.31 -48.49
C PHE A 40 -31.61 -21.75 -47.90
N PHE A 41 -30.52 -21.72 -48.67
CA PHE A 41 -29.23 -21.15 -48.24
C PHE A 41 -29.33 -19.65 -47.95
N VAL A 42 -30.00 -18.88 -48.80
CA VAL A 42 -30.22 -17.43 -48.58
C VAL A 42 -31.07 -17.19 -47.34
N LEU A 43 -32.13 -17.98 -47.14
CA LEU A 43 -32.99 -17.87 -45.95
C LEU A 43 -32.22 -18.23 -44.67
N SER A 44 -31.48 -19.34 -44.67
CA SER A 44 -30.63 -19.77 -43.54
C SER A 44 -29.61 -18.71 -43.19
N ASN A 45 -28.84 -18.23 -44.18
CA ASN A 45 -27.82 -17.19 -43.97
C ASN A 45 -28.45 -15.87 -43.49
N SER A 46 -29.65 -15.52 -43.95
CA SER A 46 -30.36 -14.34 -43.43
C SER A 46 -30.82 -14.50 -41.98
N LEU A 47 -31.27 -15.70 -41.58
CA LEU A 47 -31.66 -15.98 -40.20
C LEU A 47 -30.41 -15.99 -39.30
N ASP A 48 -29.32 -16.63 -39.74
CA ASP A 48 -28.04 -16.66 -39.03
C ASP A 48 -27.45 -15.26 -38.83
N ARG A 49 -27.52 -14.40 -39.85
CA ARG A 49 -27.08 -13.00 -39.75
C ARG A 49 -27.91 -12.20 -38.75
N LYS A 50 -29.24 -12.36 -38.76
CA LYS A 50 -30.13 -11.68 -37.80
C LYS A 50 -29.86 -12.17 -36.37
N ALA A 51 -29.68 -13.49 -36.20
CA ALA A 51 -29.33 -14.09 -34.93
C ALA A 51 -27.98 -13.57 -34.42
N GLN A 52 -26.94 -13.55 -35.28
CA GLN A 52 -25.62 -13.02 -34.94
C GLN A 52 -25.67 -11.52 -34.60
N GLN A 53 -26.44 -10.73 -35.34
CA GLN A 53 -26.64 -9.31 -35.03
C GLN A 53 -27.30 -9.11 -33.67
N LYS A 54 -28.33 -9.90 -33.34
CA LYS A 54 -28.97 -9.88 -32.02
C LYS A 54 -27.98 -10.25 -30.92
N ILE A 55 -27.23 -11.35 -31.08
CA ILE A 55 -26.19 -11.78 -30.12
C ILE A 55 -25.13 -10.68 -29.93
N ASN A 56 -24.60 -10.12 -31.02
CA ASN A 56 -23.60 -9.04 -30.95
C ASN A 56 -24.15 -7.80 -30.26
N SER A 57 -25.42 -7.44 -30.50
CA SER A 57 -26.06 -6.29 -29.86
C SER A 57 -26.22 -6.50 -28.35
N GLU A 58 -26.76 -7.65 -27.93
CA GLU A 58 -26.91 -7.97 -26.50
C GLU A 58 -25.56 -8.12 -25.79
N TRP A 59 -24.57 -8.71 -26.47
CA TRP A 59 -23.20 -8.78 -25.98
C TRP A 59 -22.59 -7.40 -25.77
N SER A 60 -22.78 -6.49 -26.71
CA SER A 60 -22.28 -5.11 -26.62
C SER A 60 -22.92 -4.35 -25.46
N ARG A 61 -24.22 -4.56 -25.23
CA ARG A 61 -24.94 -3.99 -24.06
C ARG A 61 -24.36 -4.51 -22.75
N LEU A 62 -24.18 -5.83 -22.63
CA LEU A 62 -23.58 -6.44 -21.44
C LEU A 62 -22.15 -5.97 -21.21
N SER A 63 -21.31 -6.00 -22.24
CA SER A 63 -19.90 -5.61 -22.16
C SER A 63 -19.78 -4.15 -21.72
N ARG A 64 -20.56 -3.26 -22.32
CA ARG A 64 -20.60 -1.84 -21.92
C ARG A 64 -21.04 -1.68 -20.47
N CYS A 65 -22.05 -2.41 -20.00
CA CYS A 65 -22.52 -2.32 -18.62
C CYS A 65 -21.49 -2.82 -17.61
N MET A 66 -20.82 -3.95 -17.90
CA MET A 66 -19.95 -4.64 -16.95
C MET A 66 -18.54 -4.06 -16.87
N ILE A 67 -17.91 -3.78 -18.01
CA ILE A 67 -16.49 -3.37 -18.07
C ILE A 67 -16.24 -2.05 -18.80
N GLY A 68 -17.29 -1.44 -19.36
CA GLY A 68 -17.22 -0.18 -20.12
C GLY A 68 -16.87 -0.38 -21.58
N THR A 69 -16.65 0.73 -22.28
CA THR A 69 -16.29 0.77 -23.72
C THR A 69 -14.80 1.03 -23.95
N GLU A 70 -14.04 1.33 -22.89
CA GLU A 70 -12.60 1.50 -23.02
C GLU A 70 -11.96 0.15 -23.38
N PRO A 71 -11.04 0.11 -24.37
CA PRO A 71 -10.25 -1.07 -24.64
C PRO A 71 -9.56 -1.56 -23.37
N LEU A 72 -9.49 -2.88 -23.20
CA LEU A 72 -8.66 -3.49 -22.15
C LEU A 72 -7.21 -3.05 -22.36
N ALA A 73 -6.52 -2.70 -21.26
CA ALA A 73 -5.10 -2.39 -21.35
C ALA A 73 -4.32 -3.65 -21.78
N ALA A 74 -3.13 -3.46 -22.33
CA ALA A 74 -2.29 -4.60 -22.70
C ALA A 74 -2.01 -5.49 -21.47
N GLY A 75 -2.37 -6.76 -21.55
CA GLY A 75 -2.24 -7.73 -20.45
C GLY A 75 -3.47 -7.82 -19.53
N ASP A 76 -4.36 -6.82 -19.51
CA ASP A 76 -5.59 -6.89 -18.72
C ASP A 76 -6.61 -7.83 -19.36
N ASN A 77 -7.33 -8.59 -18.53
CA ASN A 77 -8.54 -9.31 -18.95
C ASN A 77 -9.79 -8.67 -18.35
N ALA A 78 -10.96 -9.10 -18.83
CA ALA A 78 -12.26 -8.57 -18.37
C ALA A 78 -12.48 -8.72 -16.87
N SER A 79 -11.96 -9.78 -16.24
CA SER A 79 -12.09 -9.99 -14.79
C SER A 79 -11.30 -8.95 -13.99
N VAL A 80 -10.08 -8.60 -14.43
CA VAL A 80 -9.26 -7.54 -13.81
C VAL A 80 -9.92 -6.17 -14.00
N ARG A 81 -10.45 -5.88 -15.20
CA ARG A 81 -11.19 -4.62 -15.43
C ARG A 81 -12.44 -4.54 -14.55
N PHE A 82 -13.23 -5.61 -14.47
CA PHE A 82 -14.40 -5.69 -13.60
C PHE A 82 -14.01 -5.48 -12.12
N ARG A 83 -12.94 -6.12 -11.67
CA ARG A 83 -12.37 -5.97 -10.33
C ARG A 83 -11.99 -4.52 -10.03
N ASN A 84 -11.34 -3.82 -10.96
CA ASN A 84 -11.00 -2.41 -10.81
C ASN A 84 -12.23 -1.50 -10.72
N LEU A 85 -13.33 -1.84 -11.40
CA LEU A 85 -14.61 -1.15 -11.26
C LEU A 85 -15.26 -1.45 -9.90
N GLN A 86 -15.16 -2.70 -9.44
CA GLN A 86 -15.62 -3.14 -8.13
C GLN A 86 -14.97 -2.34 -7.00
N LEU A 87 -13.64 -2.17 -7.07
CA LEU A 87 -12.88 -1.38 -6.12
C LEU A 87 -13.37 0.07 -6.01
N THR A 88 -13.70 0.73 -7.12
CA THR A 88 -14.30 2.07 -7.10
C THR A 88 -15.71 2.03 -6.49
N ALA A 89 -16.51 1.03 -6.87
CA ALA A 89 -17.92 0.94 -6.46
C ALA A 89 -18.10 0.69 -4.96
N MET A 90 -17.20 -0.06 -4.31
CA MET A 90 -17.33 -0.47 -2.90
C MET A 90 -17.46 0.68 -1.89
N VAL A 91 -16.94 1.87 -2.21
CA VAL A 91 -17.01 3.05 -1.32
C VAL A 91 -18.15 3.99 -1.64
N LEU A 92 -18.92 3.69 -2.69
CA LEU A 92 -20.04 4.52 -3.10
C LEU A 92 -21.36 3.96 -2.56
N PRO A 93 -22.22 4.83 -1.99
CA PRO A 93 -23.57 4.43 -1.61
C PRO A 93 -24.34 4.00 -2.87
N ALA A 94 -25.35 3.14 -2.69
CA ALA A 94 -26.05 2.49 -3.79
C ALA A 94 -26.62 3.49 -4.81
N GLU A 95 -27.08 4.64 -4.35
CA GLU A 95 -27.67 5.71 -5.16
C GLU A 95 -26.64 6.33 -6.12
N LYS A 96 -25.37 6.39 -5.72
CA LYS A 96 -24.27 6.87 -6.58
C LYS A 96 -23.77 5.82 -7.56
N ARG A 97 -24.16 4.55 -7.38
CA ARG A 97 -23.88 3.45 -8.30
C ARG A 97 -25.02 3.20 -9.29
N ALA A 98 -26.19 3.76 -9.03
CA ALA A 98 -27.36 3.70 -9.87
C ALA A 98 -27.45 4.93 -10.77
N GLU A 99 -28.17 4.81 -11.88
CA GLU A 99 -28.77 5.99 -12.50
C GLU A 99 -29.91 6.52 -11.62
N ALA A 100 -30.39 7.74 -11.88
CA ALA A 100 -31.45 8.35 -11.08
C ALA A 100 -32.68 7.41 -10.94
N GLY A 101 -32.86 6.81 -9.74
CA GLY A 101 -33.95 5.86 -9.44
C GLY A 101 -33.76 4.43 -9.97
N GLY A 102 -32.59 4.10 -10.53
CA GLY A 102 -32.30 2.80 -11.15
C GLY A 102 -31.72 1.75 -10.20
N VAL A 103 -31.49 0.55 -10.75
CA VAL A 103 -30.77 -0.53 -10.07
C VAL A 103 -29.26 -0.20 -10.05
N PRO A 104 -28.57 -0.34 -8.91
CA PRO A 104 -27.15 -0.01 -8.83
C PRO A 104 -26.27 -1.00 -9.61
N TRP A 105 -25.10 -0.54 -10.04
CA TRP A 105 -24.04 -1.42 -10.57
C TRP A 105 -23.46 -2.32 -9.46
N PRO A 106 -23.11 -3.60 -9.74
CA PRO A 106 -23.24 -4.30 -11.03
C PRO A 106 -24.60 -4.96 -11.25
N ALA A 107 -25.51 -4.95 -10.27
CA ALA A 107 -26.79 -5.65 -10.33
C ALA A 107 -27.64 -5.32 -11.58
N ARG A 108 -27.61 -4.05 -12.04
CA ARG A 108 -28.32 -3.66 -13.28
C ARG A 108 -27.90 -4.43 -14.54
N CYS A 109 -26.68 -4.97 -14.57
CA CYS A 109 -26.17 -5.70 -15.72
C CYS A 109 -26.77 -7.11 -15.83
N ALA A 110 -27.48 -7.60 -14.81
CA ALA A 110 -28.13 -8.92 -14.83
C ALA A 110 -29.09 -9.09 -16.01
N THR A 111 -29.85 -8.04 -16.35
CA THR A 111 -30.80 -8.08 -17.49
C THR A 111 -30.08 -8.28 -18.82
N HIS A 112 -28.94 -7.62 -19.01
CA HIS A 112 -28.15 -7.77 -20.23
C HIS A 112 -27.47 -9.13 -20.31
N ALA A 113 -27.02 -9.68 -19.17
CA ALA A 113 -26.46 -11.03 -19.11
C ALA A 113 -27.51 -12.09 -19.49
N HIS A 114 -28.72 -11.97 -18.95
CA HIS A 114 -29.83 -12.84 -19.32
C HIS A 114 -30.23 -12.68 -20.81
N ALA A 115 -30.25 -11.45 -21.35
CA ALA A 115 -30.56 -11.21 -22.75
C ALA A 115 -29.55 -11.85 -23.72
N VAL A 116 -28.26 -11.89 -23.37
CA VAL A 116 -27.24 -12.64 -24.11
C VAL A 116 -27.57 -14.14 -24.10
N ALA A 117 -27.94 -14.70 -22.94
CA ALA A 117 -28.30 -16.10 -22.83
C ALA A 117 -29.52 -16.46 -23.69
N GLU A 118 -30.57 -15.64 -23.68
CA GLU A 118 -31.77 -15.85 -24.49
C GLU A 118 -31.49 -15.68 -25.99
N ALA A 119 -30.74 -14.65 -26.40
CA ALA A 119 -30.35 -14.47 -27.79
C ALA A 119 -29.55 -15.65 -28.35
N TRP A 120 -28.71 -16.27 -27.52
CA TRP A 120 -27.94 -17.47 -27.88
C TRP A 120 -28.82 -18.72 -28.03
N LYS A 121 -29.76 -18.93 -27.09
CA LYS A 121 -30.74 -20.02 -27.16
C LYS A 121 -31.66 -19.89 -28.37
N ASP A 122 -32.18 -18.69 -28.62
CA ASP A 122 -33.04 -18.37 -29.78
C ASP A 122 -32.34 -18.68 -31.11
N ALA A 123 -31.01 -18.52 -31.16
CA ALA A 123 -30.21 -18.84 -32.33
C ALA A 123 -29.97 -20.35 -32.53
N GLY A 124 -30.49 -21.21 -31.65
CA GLY A 124 -30.29 -22.66 -31.71
C GLY A 124 -28.85 -23.09 -31.42
N ARG A 125 -28.04 -22.23 -30.79
CA ARG A 125 -26.61 -22.48 -30.53
C ARG A 125 -26.33 -23.11 -29.17
N SER A 126 -27.37 -23.39 -28.38
CA SER A 126 -27.21 -24.05 -27.09
C SER A 126 -26.98 -25.54 -27.22
N GLY A 127 -25.87 -26.03 -26.68
CA GLY A 127 -25.60 -27.47 -26.57
C GLY A 127 -26.32 -28.06 -25.36
N LYS A 128 -26.86 -29.28 -25.47
CA LYS A 128 -27.59 -29.94 -24.36
C LYS A 128 -26.72 -30.15 -23.10
N ASP A 129 -25.40 -30.26 -23.26
CA ASP A 129 -24.45 -30.52 -22.17
C ASP A 129 -23.28 -29.52 -22.14
N ALA A 130 -23.36 -28.43 -22.91
CA ALA A 130 -22.24 -27.52 -23.11
C ALA A 130 -22.21 -26.39 -22.06
N LYS A 131 -21.03 -26.12 -21.49
CA LYS A 131 -20.73 -24.86 -20.78
C LYS A 131 -20.52 -23.71 -21.79
N ASP A 132 -21.55 -23.46 -22.59
CA ASP A 132 -21.54 -22.48 -23.67
C ASP A 132 -21.80 -21.04 -23.18
N LEU A 133 -21.86 -20.10 -24.11
CA LEU A 133 -22.13 -18.69 -23.82
C LEU A 133 -23.45 -18.50 -23.08
N ALA A 134 -24.51 -19.25 -23.44
CA ALA A 134 -25.81 -19.12 -22.78
C ALA A 134 -25.74 -19.56 -21.32
N ALA A 135 -25.12 -20.72 -21.05
CA ALA A 135 -24.99 -21.23 -19.69
C ALA A 135 -24.18 -20.29 -18.79
N THR A 136 -23.06 -19.75 -19.29
CA THR A 136 -22.20 -18.83 -18.54
C THR A 136 -22.83 -17.45 -18.34
N ALA A 137 -23.55 -16.93 -19.34
CA ALA A 137 -24.27 -15.66 -19.24
C ALA A 137 -25.46 -15.75 -18.26
N GLU A 138 -26.19 -16.87 -18.26
CA GLU A 138 -27.28 -17.14 -17.32
C GLU A 138 -26.76 -17.31 -15.88
N GLU A 139 -25.62 -18.00 -15.69
CA GLU A 139 -24.94 -18.09 -14.39
C GLU A 139 -24.60 -16.69 -13.85
N LEU A 140 -23.96 -15.85 -14.67
CA LEU A 140 -23.61 -14.48 -14.29
C LEU A 140 -24.86 -13.65 -13.98
N ALA A 141 -25.92 -13.75 -14.77
CA ALA A 141 -27.18 -13.04 -14.53
C ALA A 141 -27.77 -13.38 -13.16
N LYS A 142 -27.74 -14.65 -12.76
CA LYS A 142 -28.22 -15.10 -11.44
C LYS A 142 -27.36 -14.54 -10.31
N LEU A 143 -26.04 -14.55 -10.45
CA LEU A 143 -25.11 -13.98 -9.46
C LEU A 143 -25.26 -12.47 -9.32
N LEU A 144 -25.53 -11.75 -10.40
CA LEU A 144 -25.78 -10.30 -10.39
C LEU A 144 -27.13 -9.94 -9.75
N LYS A 145 -28.12 -10.83 -9.81
CA LYS A 145 -29.47 -10.62 -9.30
C LYS A 145 -29.65 -11.09 -7.85
N SER A 146 -28.74 -11.87 -7.29
CA SER A 146 -28.91 -12.50 -5.97
C SER A 146 -29.23 -11.45 -4.90
N GLY A 147 -30.44 -11.50 -4.31
CA GLY A 147 -30.92 -10.51 -3.35
C GLY A 147 -30.29 -10.62 -1.96
N ASP A 148 -29.67 -11.76 -1.64
CA ASP A 148 -29.12 -12.05 -0.31
C ASP A 148 -27.68 -11.53 -0.12
N ALA A 149 -26.99 -11.17 -1.21
CA ALA A 149 -25.62 -10.67 -1.18
C ALA A 149 -25.51 -9.39 -2.01
N ASN A 150 -24.83 -8.36 -1.49
CA ASN A 150 -24.52 -7.16 -2.26
C ASN A 150 -23.56 -7.54 -3.41
N PRO A 151 -23.98 -7.52 -4.69
CA PRO A 151 -23.16 -8.04 -5.77
C PRO A 151 -21.91 -7.19 -6.04
N VAL A 152 -21.79 -6.00 -5.43
CA VAL A 152 -20.55 -5.21 -5.44
C VAL A 152 -19.45 -5.86 -4.61
N VAL A 153 -19.74 -6.71 -3.63
CA VAL A 153 -18.72 -7.26 -2.73
C VAL A 153 -18.48 -8.76 -2.95
N VAL A 154 -19.29 -9.39 -3.79
CA VAL A 154 -19.16 -10.79 -4.21
C VAL A 154 -18.00 -10.95 -5.21
N ASP A 155 -17.28 -12.08 -5.13
CA ASP A 155 -16.30 -12.43 -6.16
C ASP A 155 -16.99 -12.89 -7.44
N LEU A 156 -17.00 -12.03 -8.46
CA LEU A 156 -17.53 -12.34 -9.80
C LEU A 156 -16.40 -12.55 -10.82
N SER A 157 -15.15 -12.62 -10.39
CA SER A 157 -13.99 -12.66 -11.29
C SER A 157 -13.99 -13.91 -12.16
N ASP A 158 -14.21 -15.09 -11.55
CA ASP A 158 -14.29 -16.38 -12.24
C ASP A 158 -15.46 -16.43 -13.26
N PRO A 159 -16.73 -16.10 -12.88
CA PRO A 159 -17.85 -16.01 -13.83
C PRO A 159 -17.60 -15.03 -14.99
N VAL A 160 -17.07 -13.84 -14.71
CA VAL A 160 -16.76 -12.83 -15.74
C VAL A 160 -15.67 -13.34 -16.68
N ALA A 161 -14.58 -13.91 -16.16
CA ALA A 161 -13.52 -14.47 -17.00
C ALA A 161 -14.05 -15.54 -17.96
N ARG A 162 -14.85 -16.49 -17.46
CA ARG A 162 -15.42 -17.56 -18.29
C ARG A 162 -16.35 -17.03 -19.37
N LEU A 163 -17.20 -16.05 -19.06
CA LEU A 163 -18.13 -15.48 -20.04
C LEU A 163 -17.38 -14.78 -21.18
N TRP A 164 -16.34 -14.00 -20.87
CA TRP A 164 -15.52 -13.35 -21.88
C TRP A 164 -14.71 -14.35 -22.70
N GLU A 165 -14.18 -15.40 -22.09
CA GLU A 165 -13.50 -16.47 -22.82
C GLU A 165 -14.43 -17.15 -23.84
N GLN A 166 -15.71 -17.36 -23.49
CA GLN A 166 -16.71 -17.89 -24.42
C GLN A 166 -17.05 -16.88 -25.53
N ALA A 167 -17.22 -15.61 -25.21
CA ALA A 167 -17.47 -14.58 -26.22
C ALA A 167 -16.31 -14.44 -27.22
N ASP A 168 -15.07 -14.53 -26.75
CA ASP A 168 -13.87 -14.49 -27.59
C ASP A 168 -13.76 -15.71 -28.50
N LYS A 169 -14.07 -16.92 -27.98
CA LYS A 169 -14.16 -18.16 -28.79
C LYS A 169 -15.19 -18.05 -29.91
N GLU A 170 -16.27 -17.33 -29.66
CA GLU A 170 -17.36 -17.11 -30.62
C GLU A 170 -17.17 -15.84 -31.47
N HIS A 171 -16.01 -15.18 -31.33
CA HIS A 171 -15.63 -13.97 -32.05
C HIS A 171 -16.70 -12.85 -32.00
N LEU A 172 -17.33 -12.66 -30.85
CA LEU A 172 -18.36 -11.63 -30.69
C LEU A 172 -17.75 -10.23 -30.76
N ALA A 173 -18.29 -9.42 -31.67
CA ALA A 173 -17.86 -8.04 -31.84
C ALA A 173 -18.56 -7.11 -30.83
N VAL A 174 -17.80 -6.24 -30.19
CA VAL A 174 -18.34 -5.14 -29.36
C VAL A 174 -18.64 -3.95 -30.26
N GLN A 175 -19.90 -3.51 -30.22
CA GLN A 175 -20.42 -2.31 -30.89
C GLN A 175 -20.64 -1.19 -29.87
N GLU A 176 -20.61 0.05 -30.32
CA GLU A 176 -20.90 1.19 -29.45
C GLU A 176 -22.40 1.26 -29.13
N MET A 177 -22.75 1.16 -27.84
CA MET A 177 -24.15 1.15 -27.36
C MET A 177 -24.45 2.39 -26.50
N ALA A 178 -24.76 3.53 -27.12
CA ALA A 178 -24.97 4.80 -26.38
C ALA A 178 -26.10 4.73 -25.34
N ASP A 179 -27.05 3.82 -25.51
CA ASP A 179 -28.25 3.64 -24.68
C ASP A 179 -28.01 2.82 -23.40
N VAL A 180 -26.83 2.21 -23.22
CA VAL A 180 -26.47 1.52 -22.00
C VAL A 180 -25.58 2.39 -21.12
N PRO A 181 -25.92 2.61 -19.85
CA PRO A 181 -25.10 3.39 -18.93
C PRO A 181 -23.76 2.71 -18.69
N ALA A 182 -22.67 3.43 -18.92
CA ALA A 182 -21.33 2.94 -18.61
C ALA A 182 -21.18 2.70 -17.09
N PRO A 183 -20.30 1.79 -16.66
CA PRO A 183 -19.93 1.69 -15.25
C PRO A 183 -19.16 2.93 -14.80
N LEU A 184 -18.85 2.98 -13.51
CA LEU A 184 -17.99 4.00 -12.92
C LEU A 184 -16.59 3.97 -13.58
N ALA A 185 -15.78 4.99 -13.33
CA ALA A 185 -14.37 4.91 -13.72
C ALA A 185 -13.66 3.81 -12.93
N ALA A 186 -12.90 2.96 -13.62
CA ALA A 186 -12.12 1.90 -13.00
C ALA A 186 -10.99 2.49 -12.14
N ALA A 187 -10.78 1.91 -10.96
CA ALA A 187 -9.58 2.18 -10.18
C ALA A 187 -8.33 1.76 -10.96
N ARG A 188 -7.18 2.36 -10.61
CA ARG A 188 -5.88 2.00 -11.18
C ARG A 188 -4.87 1.72 -10.05
N PRO A 189 -5.16 0.73 -9.18
CA PRO A 189 -4.26 0.40 -8.10
C PRO A 189 -2.98 -0.26 -8.66
N MET A 190 -1.93 -0.27 -7.86
CA MET A 190 -0.83 -1.22 -8.09
C MET A 190 -1.33 -2.65 -7.84
N THR A 191 -0.70 -3.60 -8.51
CA THR A 191 -0.93 -5.05 -8.33
C THR A 191 0.41 -5.72 -8.04
N SER A 192 0.41 -7.01 -7.71
CA SER A 192 1.65 -7.77 -7.56
C SER A 192 2.53 -7.70 -8.81
N ASP A 193 1.92 -7.61 -9.99
CA ASP A 193 2.62 -7.53 -11.28
C ASP A 193 3.35 -6.20 -11.48
N SER A 194 2.77 -5.11 -10.94
CA SER A 194 3.38 -3.78 -10.99
C SER A 194 4.53 -3.61 -9.99
N LEU A 195 4.58 -4.46 -8.95
CA LEU A 195 5.64 -4.46 -7.94
C LEU A 195 6.78 -5.36 -8.42
N LYS A 196 7.73 -4.77 -9.15
CA LYS A 196 8.80 -5.57 -9.74
C LYS A 196 9.75 -6.15 -8.68
N PRO A 197 10.16 -7.43 -8.77
CA PRO A 197 11.07 -8.05 -7.82
C PRO A 197 12.47 -7.43 -7.73
N ASP A 198 12.95 -6.76 -8.79
CA ASP A 198 14.24 -6.07 -8.81
C ASP A 198 14.20 -4.71 -8.09
N GLU A 199 13.00 -4.18 -7.84
CA GLU A 199 12.77 -2.96 -7.07
C GLU A 199 12.39 -3.27 -5.60
N ALA A 200 12.31 -4.54 -5.21
CA ALA A 200 11.93 -4.96 -3.87
C ALA A 200 13.01 -4.64 -2.82
N LEU A 201 12.57 -4.30 -1.61
CA LEU A 201 13.41 -4.27 -0.41
C LEU A 201 13.91 -5.67 -0.05
N SER A 202 13.09 -6.70 -0.26
CA SER A 202 13.52 -8.08 -0.13
C SER A 202 12.74 -8.93 -1.11
N LYS A 203 13.40 -9.86 -1.79
CA LYS A 203 12.73 -10.84 -2.68
C LYS A 203 11.99 -11.93 -1.92
N THR A 204 12.20 -12.00 -0.61
CA THR A 204 11.56 -12.95 0.29
C THR A 204 10.85 -12.20 1.42
N PHE A 205 9.78 -12.81 1.91
CA PHE A 205 9.06 -12.36 3.09
C PHE A 205 9.98 -12.25 4.32
N PHE A 206 9.77 -11.22 5.14
CA PHE A 206 10.23 -11.15 6.53
C PHE A 206 9.21 -10.42 7.38
N GLY A 207 9.04 -10.77 8.66
CA GLY A 207 8.05 -10.10 9.50
C GLY A 207 8.51 -8.72 9.95
N PHE A 208 7.65 -7.69 9.92
CA PHE A 208 8.04 -6.33 10.33
C PHE A 208 8.32 -6.18 11.83
N LYS A 209 8.05 -7.21 12.65
CA LYS A 209 8.59 -7.31 14.02
C LYS A 209 10.12 -7.32 14.09
N ASN A 210 10.79 -7.70 13.00
CA ASN A 210 12.25 -7.71 12.84
C ASN A 210 12.80 -6.41 12.21
N LEU A 211 11.91 -5.42 11.97
CA LEU A 211 12.26 -4.08 11.49
C LEU A 211 12.25 -3.10 12.66
N PHE A 212 13.40 -2.47 12.90
CA PHE A 212 13.59 -1.52 14.00
C PHE A 212 13.93 -0.14 13.44
N GLU A 213 13.04 0.82 13.63
CA GLU A 213 13.16 2.20 13.17
C GLU A 213 13.99 3.05 14.14
N GLU A 214 14.69 4.06 13.61
CA GLU A 214 15.23 5.17 14.40
C GLU A 214 14.06 5.99 15.00
N PRO A 215 13.90 6.05 16.34
CA PRO A 215 12.70 6.59 16.98
C PRO A 215 12.56 8.12 16.87
N ASN A 216 13.62 8.81 16.45
CA ASN A 216 13.66 10.26 16.37
C ASN A 216 13.51 10.71 14.92
N ALA A 217 12.56 11.61 14.64
CA ALA A 217 12.25 12.01 13.27
C ALA A 217 13.18 13.14 12.78
N GLY A 218 14.09 12.82 11.88
CA GLY A 218 14.84 13.80 11.07
C GLY A 218 14.26 13.96 9.65
N ASP A 219 15.07 14.43 8.70
CA ASP A 219 14.66 14.49 7.29
C ASP A 219 14.72 13.11 6.61
N ALA A 220 15.67 12.26 7.04
CA ALA A 220 15.77 10.88 6.60
C ALA A 220 15.02 9.91 7.52
N LEU A 221 14.49 8.86 6.91
CA LEU A 221 13.89 7.71 7.55
C LEU A 221 14.90 6.58 7.58
N ARG A 222 15.20 6.05 8.77
CA ARG A 222 16.18 4.98 8.94
C ARG A 222 15.60 3.82 9.71
N PHE A 223 15.93 2.62 9.26
CA PHE A 223 15.59 1.39 9.97
C PHE A 223 16.63 0.30 9.70
N ILE A 224 16.70 -0.65 10.63
CA ILE A 224 17.51 -1.86 10.53
C ILE A 224 16.58 -3.07 10.45
N VAL A 225 16.95 -4.05 9.62
CA VAL A 225 16.25 -5.34 9.53
C VAL A 225 17.18 -6.44 10.03
N GLU A 226 16.74 -7.14 11.08
CA GLU A 226 17.44 -8.25 11.70
C GLU A 226 16.57 -9.52 11.61
N ASP A 227 16.62 -10.19 10.46
CA ASP A 227 15.86 -11.42 10.18
C ASP A 227 16.79 -12.49 9.60
N LYS A 228 17.05 -13.53 10.39
CA LYS A 228 17.96 -14.63 10.04
C LYS A 228 17.50 -15.46 8.83
N SER A 229 16.23 -15.34 8.41
CA SER A 229 15.74 -16.00 7.19
C SER A 229 16.22 -15.34 5.90
N LEU A 230 16.71 -14.09 5.97
CA LEU A 230 17.21 -13.35 4.83
C LEU A 230 18.73 -13.52 4.72
N GLY A 231 19.22 -13.96 3.55
CA GLY A 231 20.66 -14.09 3.30
C GLY A 231 21.45 -12.78 3.40
N ASP A 232 20.75 -11.65 3.22
CA ASP A 232 21.32 -10.30 3.25
C ASP A 232 21.22 -9.61 4.62
N SER A 233 20.55 -10.22 5.60
CA SER A 233 20.42 -9.67 6.96
C SER A 233 21.72 -9.84 7.79
N PRO A 234 22.00 -8.93 8.75
CA PRO A 234 21.31 -7.67 8.98
C PRO A 234 21.74 -6.58 8.01
N PHE A 235 20.80 -5.71 7.68
CA PHE A 235 21.03 -4.56 6.81
C PHE A 235 20.35 -3.31 7.36
N VAL A 236 20.92 -2.16 7.04
CA VAL A 236 20.38 -0.84 7.38
C VAL A 236 19.88 -0.17 6.12
N CYS A 237 18.78 0.56 6.23
CA CYS A 237 18.17 1.31 5.15
C CYS A 237 18.01 2.77 5.55
N THR A 238 18.28 3.67 4.60
CA THR A 238 18.07 5.12 4.71
C THR A 238 17.23 5.60 3.53
N PHE A 239 16.06 6.14 3.84
CA PHE A 239 15.07 6.59 2.87
C PHE A 239 14.89 8.10 3.05
N THR A 240 14.88 8.84 1.95
CA THR A 240 14.59 10.26 1.90
C THR A 240 13.38 10.51 1.00
N ASP A 241 13.01 11.78 0.82
CA ASP A 241 12.01 12.18 -0.15
C ASP A 241 12.40 11.84 -1.60
N LYS A 242 13.63 11.43 -1.90
CA LYS A 242 14.09 11.20 -3.28
C LYS A 242 14.76 9.86 -3.51
N LYS A 243 15.30 9.24 -2.45
CA LYS A 243 16.14 8.05 -2.57
C LYS A 243 15.76 7.03 -1.51
N ALA A 244 15.92 5.76 -1.84
CA ALA A 244 15.92 4.67 -0.88
C ALA A 244 17.19 3.86 -1.10
N ALA A 245 18.04 3.79 -0.07
CA ALA A 245 19.27 3.03 -0.12
C ALA A 245 19.33 2.05 1.05
N CYS A 246 19.82 0.85 0.78
CA CYS A 246 20.06 -0.17 1.79
C CYS A 246 21.46 -0.73 1.65
N ARG A 247 22.03 -1.17 2.78
CA ARG A 247 23.39 -1.68 2.86
C ARG A 247 23.46 -2.80 3.89
N LYS A 248 24.14 -3.89 3.53
CA LYS A 248 24.47 -4.96 4.48
C LYS A 248 25.37 -4.41 5.58
N LEU A 249 25.09 -4.79 6.82
CA LEU A 249 26.02 -4.48 7.89
C LEU A 249 27.30 -5.33 7.74
N PRO A 250 28.47 -4.81 8.17
CA PRO A 250 29.72 -5.55 8.11
C PRO A 250 29.62 -6.92 8.80
N ALA A 251 30.39 -7.89 8.28
CA ALA A 251 30.28 -9.29 8.70
C ALA A 251 30.47 -9.52 10.21
N SER A 252 31.30 -8.69 10.87
CA SER A 252 31.52 -8.75 12.32
C SER A 252 30.27 -8.43 13.16
N LEU A 253 29.28 -7.72 12.59
CA LEU A 253 28.02 -7.44 13.28
C LEU A 253 26.97 -8.53 13.07
N LYS A 254 27.17 -9.48 12.14
CA LYS A 254 26.20 -10.55 11.83
C LYS A 254 25.99 -11.54 12.97
N SER A 255 27.02 -11.75 13.80
CA SER A 255 26.96 -12.67 14.93
C SER A 255 26.31 -12.06 16.17
N LEU A 256 26.13 -10.73 16.19
CA LEU A 256 25.47 -10.03 17.28
C LEU A 256 23.95 -10.14 17.14
N SER A 257 23.25 -9.92 18.25
CA SER A 257 21.78 -9.98 18.27
C SER A 257 21.17 -8.69 18.83
N GLY A 258 19.88 -8.45 18.59
CA GLY A 258 19.18 -7.33 19.19
C GLY A 258 19.64 -5.98 18.64
N LEU A 259 19.93 -5.92 17.34
CA LEU A 259 20.47 -4.73 16.70
C LEU A 259 19.40 -3.62 16.63
N ARG A 260 19.71 -2.42 17.12
CA ARG A 260 18.79 -1.27 17.15
C ARG A 260 19.46 0.01 16.67
N LEU A 261 18.64 0.95 16.20
CA LEU A 261 19.02 2.33 15.92
C LEU A 261 18.50 3.23 17.05
N LEU A 262 19.31 3.49 18.07
CA LEU A 262 18.90 4.30 19.23
C LEU A 262 19.42 5.75 19.18
N ALA A 263 20.41 6.02 18.32
CA ALA A 263 21.01 7.34 18.17
C ALA A 263 20.26 8.16 17.11
N THR A 264 20.21 9.47 17.33
CA THR A 264 19.89 10.44 16.29
C THR A 264 21.01 10.53 15.25
N THR A 265 20.66 10.65 13.97
CA THR A 265 21.66 10.69 12.90
C THR A 265 21.45 11.88 11.98
N ASP A 266 22.48 12.71 11.80
CA ASP A 266 22.46 13.80 10.83
C ASP A 266 22.24 13.29 9.39
N ASP A 267 21.66 14.11 8.54
CA ASP A 267 21.49 13.78 7.14
C ASP A 267 22.85 13.59 6.46
N GLY A 268 22.97 12.51 5.70
CA GLY A 268 24.25 12.09 5.09
C GLY A 268 25.21 11.35 6.04
N ALA A 269 24.92 11.26 7.34
CA ALA A 269 25.70 10.44 8.27
C ALA A 269 25.20 8.99 8.31
N GLU A 270 26.13 8.08 8.63
CA GLU A 270 25.87 6.66 8.86
C GLU A 270 25.45 6.44 10.32
N PRO A 271 24.33 5.74 10.60
CA PRO A 271 23.82 5.60 11.96
C PRO A 271 24.72 4.71 12.84
N LEU A 272 24.55 4.79 14.16
CA LEU A 272 25.10 3.81 15.10
C LEU A 272 24.18 2.59 15.20
N VAL A 273 24.79 1.42 15.34
CA VAL A 273 24.13 0.16 15.65
C VAL A 273 24.40 -0.20 17.10
N PHE A 274 23.34 -0.45 17.86
CA PHE A 274 23.39 -0.86 19.25
C PHE A 274 23.07 -2.34 19.33
N ALA A 275 24.00 -3.16 19.83
CA ALA A 275 23.84 -4.61 19.94
C ALA A 275 23.43 -5.06 21.35
N GLY A 276 22.76 -6.20 21.44
CA GLY A 276 22.22 -6.77 22.68
C GLY A 276 21.04 -5.96 23.22
N ASN A 277 20.95 -5.87 24.54
CA ASN A 277 19.97 -5.01 25.18
C ASN A 277 20.50 -3.57 25.19
N ARG A 278 20.21 -2.83 24.11
CA ARG A 278 20.52 -1.39 23.98
C ARG A 278 22.02 -1.06 24.04
N GLY A 279 22.87 -1.86 23.41
CA GLY A 279 24.32 -1.61 23.38
C GLY A 279 25.12 -2.35 24.45
N SER A 280 24.47 -3.20 25.26
CA SER A 280 25.13 -4.06 26.24
C SER A 280 26.14 -5.04 25.62
N GLU A 281 26.05 -5.30 24.31
CA GLU A 281 27.05 -6.08 23.56
C GLU A 281 27.99 -5.21 22.72
N GLY A 282 27.79 -3.89 22.74
CA GLY A 282 28.60 -2.91 22.01
C GLY A 282 27.74 -1.93 21.22
N VAL A 283 28.31 -0.74 21.01
CA VAL A 283 27.81 0.28 20.08
C VAL A 283 28.82 0.41 18.96
N PHE A 284 28.34 0.37 17.72
CA PHE A 284 29.18 0.26 16.53
C PHE A 284 28.80 1.29 15.48
N ARG A 285 29.79 1.76 14.73
CA ARG A 285 29.56 2.46 13.47
C ARG A 285 28.95 1.48 12.46
N SER A 286 27.79 1.80 11.88
CA SER A 286 27.11 0.87 10.96
C SER A 286 27.92 0.58 9.69
N ASP A 287 28.77 1.50 9.25
CA ASP A 287 29.57 1.45 8.01
C ASP A 287 30.85 0.61 8.13
N THR A 288 31.57 0.79 9.22
CA THR A 288 32.90 0.21 9.43
C THR A 288 32.92 -0.91 10.46
N ALA A 289 31.84 -1.07 11.24
CA ALA A 289 31.79 -1.88 12.44
C ALA A 289 32.87 -1.53 13.48
N ALA A 290 33.45 -0.33 13.39
CA ALA A 290 34.30 0.20 14.44
C ALA A 290 33.47 0.33 15.73
N SER A 291 33.95 -0.30 16.80
CA SER A 291 33.32 -0.20 18.11
C SER A 291 33.57 1.18 18.69
N ILE A 292 32.52 1.80 19.22
CA ILE A 292 32.62 2.98 20.07
C ILE A 292 32.99 2.53 21.48
N ASP A 293 32.10 1.76 22.12
CA ASP A 293 32.32 1.09 23.41
C ASP A 293 31.14 0.14 23.71
N LYS A 294 31.22 -0.62 24.81
CA LYS A 294 30.13 -1.42 25.37
C LYS A 294 29.47 -0.68 26.54
N MET A 295 28.18 -0.39 26.42
CA MET A 295 27.44 0.36 27.46
C MET A 295 25.93 0.12 27.33
N TYR A 296 25.22 0.05 28.45
CA TYR A 296 23.76 0.06 28.43
C TYR A 296 23.27 1.47 28.04
N SER A 297 22.96 1.66 26.76
CA SER A 297 22.79 2.99 26.17
C SER A 297 21.36 3.50 26.21
N TYR A 298 21.26 4.81 26.38
CA TYR A 298 20.02 5.60 26.33
C TYR A 298 19.93 6.45 25.05
N GLY A 299 20.71 6.08 24.03
CA GLY A 299 20.78 6.77 22.75
C GLY A 299 22.12 7.48 22.53
N GLY A 300 22.14 8.36 21.55
CA GLY A 300 23.35 9.02 21.10
C GLY A 300 23.11 9.92 19.90
N HIS A 301 24.20 10.39 19.31
CA HIS A 301 24.16 11.20 18.10
C HIS A 301 25.32 10.88 17.17
N VAL A 302 25.05 10.83 15.88
CA VAL A 302 26.08 10.88 14.83
C VAL A 302 25.90 12.14 14.01
N ALA A 303 26.95 12.93 13.92
CA ALA A 303 26.99 14.11 13.07
C ALA A 303 27.58 13.80 11.69
N ALA A 304 27.27 14.65 10.71
CA ALA A 304 27.75 14.51 9.33
C ALA A 304 29.28 14.61 9.18
N ASP A 305 29.97 15.26 10.12
CA ASP A 305 31.44 15.35 10.16
C ASP A 305 32.10 14.09 10.76
N GLY A 306 31.31 13.05 11.06
CA GLY A 306 31.77 11.79 11.62
C GLY A 306 31.84 11.77 13.14
N PHE A 307 31.59 12.89 13.83
CA PHE A 307 31.46 12.90 15.29
C PHE A 307 30.38 11.93 15.75
N ALA A 308 30.64 11.19 16.83
CA ALA A 308 29.69 10.33 17.49
C ALA A 308 29.67 10.61 19.00
N SER A 309 28.49 10.59 19.59
CA SER A 309 28.31 10.55 21.02
C SER A 309 27.35 9.44 21.42
N VAL A 310 27.59 8.84 22.59
CA VAL A 310 26.76 7.77 23.14
C VAL A 310 26.53 8.07 24.61
N LEU A 311 25.27 8.11 25.01
CA LEU A 311 24.86 8.24 26.41
C LEU A 311 24.51 6.85 26.95
N GLY A 312 24.92 6.55 28.17
CA GLY A 312 24.50 5.32 28.82
C GLY A 312 25.01 5.16 30.23
N TRP A 313 24.65 4.02 30.80
CA TRP A 313 25.01 3.63 32.15
C TRP A 313 26.22 2.71 32.15
N ASP A 314 27.24 3.11 32.91
CA ASP A 314 28.39 2.28 33.20
C ASP A 314 28.10 1.43 34.44
N GLU A 315 27.80 0.16 34.24
CA GLU A 315 27.48 -0.77 35.35
C GLU A 315 28.65 -0.95 36.32
N GLY A 316 29.88 -0.92 35.83
CA GLY A 316 31.08 -1.13 36.64
C GLY A 316 31.32 0.03 37.60
N LYS A 317 31.09 1.26 37.13
CA LYS A 317 31.25 2.49 37.92
C LYS A 317 29.96 2.96 38.59
N LYS A 318 28.82 2.39 38.21
CA LYS A 318 27.47 2.81 38.64
C LYS A 318 27.23 4.31 38.42
N GLU A 319 27.58 4.79 37.24
CA GLU A 319 27.41 6.20 36.88
C GLU A 319 26.90 6.37 35.44
N LEU A 320 26.20 7.48 35.21
CA LEU A 320 25.81 7.90 33.87
C LEU A 320 27.02 8.52 33.17
N ARG A 321 27.30 8.13 31.92
CA ARG A 321 28.45 8.62 31.15
C ARG A 321 28.04 9.07 29.76
N LEU A 322 28.74 10.10 29.27
CA LEU A 322 28.75 10.47 27.86
C LEU A 322 30.07 10.06 27.25
N LEU A 323 30.01 9.22 26.22
CA LEU A 323 31.12 8.92 25.34
C LEU A 323 31.08 9.87 24.14
N ARG A 324 32.24 10.38 23.73
CA ARG A 324 32.41 11.28 22.59
C ARG A 324 33.60 10.82 21.76
N GLN A 325 33.40 10.70 20.47
CA GLN A 325 34.45 10.31 19.53
C GLN A 325 34.38 11.21 18.29
N SER A 326 35.50 11.83 17.95
CA SER A 326 35.70 12.49 16.65
C SER A 326 36.59 11.62 15.77
N PRO A 327 36.53 11.71 14.43
CA PRO A 327 37.33 10.85 13.55
C PRO A 327 38.84 10.90 13.80
N VAL A 328 39.35 12.04 14.31
CA VAL A 328 40.78 12.28 14.54
C VAL A 328 41.19 12.26 16.01
N GLN A 329 40.24 12.06 16.94
CA GLN A 329 40.51 12.12 18.38
C GLN A 329 40.20 10.78 19.04
N ALA A 330 40.96 10.45 20.09
CA ALA A 330 40.66 9.30 20.92
C ALA A 330 39.29 9.44 21.58
N LEU A 331 38.67 8.30 21.91
CA LEU A 331 37.42 8.24 22.65
C LEU A 331 37.57 8.99 23.98
N GLN A 332 36.68 9.96 24.22
CA GLN A 332 36.59 10.68 25.48
C GLN A 332 35.35 10.21 26.22
N ALA A 333 35.49 9.96 27.52
CA ALA A 333 34.41 9.44 28.32
C ALA A 333 34.25 10.28 29.59
N SER A 334 33.12 10.97 29.69
CA SER A 334 32.88 11.97 30.73
C SER A 334 31.74 11.52 31.65
N PRO A 335 31.95 11.44 32.98
CA PRO A 335 30.87 11.16 33.92
C PRO A 335 29.90 12.34 33.97
N ILE A 336 28.61 12.06 34.06
CA ILE A 336 27.55 13.07 34.13
C ILE A 336 27.09 13.20 35.58
N LYS A 337 27.38 14.36 36.18
CA LYS A 337 26.86 14.73 37.50
C LYS A 337 25.60 15.55 37.34
N LEU A 338 24.53 15.08 37.97
CA LEU A 338 23.21 15.70 37.95
C LEU A 338 22.81 16.02 39.40
N ASP A 339 22.40 17.25 39.66
CA ASP A 339 21.86 17.65 40.97
C ASP A 339 20.34 17.42 41.00
N LEU A 340 19.92 16.22 40.59
CA LEU A 340 18.52 15.82 40.41
C LEU A 340 18.29 14.41 40.95
N SER A 341 17.12 14.17 41.53
CA SER A 341 16.66 12.81 41.83
C SER A 341 16.02 12.20 40.59
N ILE A 342 16.55 11.05 40.15
CA ILE A 342 16.12 10.36 38.92
C ILE A 342 15.83 8.90 39.26
N GLY A 343 14.60 8.45 39.00
CA GLY A 343 14.21 7.07 39.26
C GLY A 343 14.80 6.07 38.26
N ASN A 344 14.75 6.37 36.96
CA ASN A 344 15.28 5.51 35.91
C ASN A 344 15.84 6.34 34.75
N PHE A 345 17.16 6.27 34.54
CA PHE A 345 17.84 7.05 33.51
C PHE A 345 17.36 6.76 32.09
N PHE A 346 16.92 5.53 31.79
CA PHE A 346 16.40 5.19 30.47
C PHE A 346 15.14 6.00 30.10
N TYR A 347 14.32 6.32 31.10
CA TYR A 347 13.07 7.07 30.95
C TYR A 347 13.24 8.57 31.22
N SER A 348 14.42 9.00 31.62
CA SER A 348 14.67 10.34 32.09
C SER A 348 15.79 11.04 31.34
N THR A 349 16.49 10.36 30.43
CA THR A 349 17.60 10.96 29.70
C THR A 349 17.57 10.58 28.23
N ALA A 350 18.03 11.51 27.38
CA ALA A 350 18.25 11.25 25.96
C ALA A 350 19.35 12.16 25.43
N VAL A 351 19.95 11.74 24.32
CA VAL A 351 20.75 12.62 23.45
C VAL A 351 19.98 12.78 22.15
N LEU A 352 19.51 13.99 21.90
CA LEU A 352 18.76 14.37 20.70
C LEU A 352 19.64 15.34 19.92
N TRP A 353 20.31 14.83 18.88
CA TRP A 353 21.40 15.49 18.18
C TRP A 353 22.50 15.94 19.14
N ASP A 354 22.88 17.22 19.17
CA ASP A 354 23.89 17.73 20.10
C ASP A 354 23.30 18.19 21.42
N THR A 355 22.09 17.78 21.76
CA THR A 355 21.43 18.19 23.01
C THR A 355 21.24 16.99 23.92
N PHE A 356 21.87 17.04 25.09
CA PHE A 356 21.54 16.14 26.20
C PHE A 356 20.34 16.72 26.95
N VAL A 357 19.30 15.90 27.09
CA VAL A 357 18.08 16.27 27.80
C VAL A 357 17.92 15.35 29.00
N VAL A 358 17.52 15.92 30.13
CA VAL A 358 17.23 15.17 31.35
C VAL A 358 15.98 15.66 32.07
N ARG A 359 15.13 14.71 32.47
CA ARG A 359 13.99 14.92 33.38
C ARG A 359 14.33 14.37 34.76
N GLY A 360 14.19 15.19 35.80
CA GLY A 360 14.40 14.77 37.18
C GLY A 360 13.68 15.65 38.19
N VAL A 361 13.62 15.18 39.45
CA VAL A 361 13.04 15.94 40.56
C VAL A 361 14.10 16.86 41.15
N THR A 362 13.79 18.15 41.24
CA THR A 362 14.67 19.15 41.85
C THR A 362 14.56 19.13 43.38
N LYS A 363 15.51 19.76 44.07
CA LYS A 363 15.47 19.94 45.55
C LYS A 363 14.28 20.79 46.03
N LYS A 364 13.60 21.50 45.13
CA LYS A 364 12.44 22.37 45.43
C LYS A 364 11.10 21.68 45.16
N ASP A 365 11.10 20.34 45.11
CA ASP A 365 9.95 19.43 44.98
C ASP A 365 9.09 19.60 43.71
N GLY A 366 9.75 19.61 42.54
CA GLY A 366 9.08 19.53 41.25
C GLY A 366 9.89 18.73 40.23
N ILE A 367 9.21 18.03 39.31
CA ILE A 367 9.84 17.41 38.15
C ILE A 367 10.12 18.51 37.14
N HIS A 368 11.36 18.63 36.71
CA HIS A 368 11.81 19.62 35.73
C HIS A 368 12.50 18.94 34.56
N LEU A 369 12.51 19.64 33.43
CA LEU A 369 13.28 19.29 32.25
C LEU A 369 14.48 20.21 32.12
N PHE A 370 15.65 19.64 31.86
CA PHE A 370 16.89 20.38 31.65
C PHE A 370 17.52 19.97 30.32
N ALA A 371 18.22 20.90 29.71
CA ALA A 371 19.00 20.68 28.50
C ALA A 371 20.43 21.19 28.67
N ARG A 372 21.38 20.46 28.08
CA ARG A 372 22.78 20.86 27.95
C ARG A 372 23.26 20.54 26.55
N ARG A 373 23.94 21.48 25.92
CA ARG A 373 24.60 21.23 24.63
C ARG A 373 25.78 20.30 24.82
N VAL A 374 25.89 19.25 24.02
CA VAL A 374 27.04 18.36 23.92
C VAL A 374 28.16 19.09 23.18
N ILE A 375 29.26 19.33 23.87
CA ILE A 375 30.45 19.91 23.27
C ILE A 375 31.17 18.81 22.48
N ARG A 376 31.51 19.07 21.21
CA ARG A 376 32.16 18.06 20.35
C ARG A 376 33.65 17.86 20.64
N GLN A 377 34.34 18.89 21.14
CA GLN A 377 35.79 18.88 21.36
C GLN A 377 36.16 19.60 22.67
N GLY A 378 37.25 19.15 23.29
CA GLY A 378 37.77 19.73 24.54
C GLY A 378 37.40 18.92 25.78
N ALA A 379 37.93 19.34 26.94
CA ALA A 379 37.80 18.60 28.19
C ALA A 379 36.36 18.58 28.73
N GLU A 380 35.62 19.67 28.53
CA GLU A 380 34.23 19.78 28.96
C GLU A 380 33.31 19.00 28.01
N ALA A 381 32.42 18.20 28.58
CA ALA A 381 31.44 17.41 27.83
C ALA A 381 30.20 18.21 27.41
N PHE A 382 29.87 19.24 28.19
CA PHE A 382 28.62 19.97 28.09
C PHE A 382 28.84 21.46 28.21
N GLY A 383 28.04 22.23 27.48
CA GLY A 383 27.86 23.65 27.72
C GLY A 383 27.03 23.93 28.99
N PRO A 384 26.65 25.20 29.22
CA PRO A 384 25.85 25.57 30.38
C PRO A 384 24.51 24.83 30.39
N GLU A 385 24.03 24.55 31.60
CA GLU A 385 22.70 23.95 31.80
C GLU A 385 21.61 25.00 31.64
N GLN A 386 20.56 24.61 30.90
CA GLN A 386 19.31 25.32 30.82
C GLN A 386 18.24 24.55 31.59
N ASP A 387 17.62 25.19 32.58
CA ASP A 387 16.32 24.77 33.11
C ASP A 387 15.24 25.16 32.10
N ILE A 388 14.62 24.16 31.48
CA ILE A 388 13.57 24.37 30.48
C ILE A 388 12.25 24.68 31.18
N GLY A 389 12.04 24.12 32.38
CA GLY A 389 10.87 24.35 33.20
C GLY A 389 10.22 23.07 33.73
N PRO A 390 9.10 23.22 34.47
CA PRO A 390 8.44 22.12 35.15
C PRO A 390 7.70 21.20 34.17
N ILE A 391 7.63 19.91 34.52
CA ILE A 391 6.74 18.91 33.92
C ILE A 391 5.80 18.41 35.03
N PRO A 392 4.48 18.64 34.93
CA PRO A 392 3.54 18.35 36.03
C PRO A 392 3.30 16.85 36.27
N GLN A 393 3.81 15.96 35.41
CA GLN A 393 3.58 14.52 35.48
C GLN A 393 4.88 13.74 35.37
N ALA A 394 4.97 12.66 36.15
CA ALA A 394 5.96 11.61 35.90
C ALA A 394 5.57 10.82 34.62
N GLY A 395 6.53 10.16 34.00
CA GLY A 395 6.22 9.21 32.93
C GLY A 395 5.56 7.95 33.48
N GLY A 396 4.74 7.27 32.67
CA GLY A 396 4.19 5.96 33.03
C GLY A 396 5.29 4.92 33.27
N GLY A 397 5.10 4.00 34.22
CA GLY A 397 5.93 2.79 34.29
C GLY A 397 5.62 1.86 33.11
N GLY A 398 6.59 1.04 32.68
CA GLY A 398 6.38 0.06 31.61
C GLY A 398 7.69 -0.49 31.05
N GLU A 399 7.60 -1.42 30.11
CA GLU A 399 8.71 -1.88 29.29
C GLU A 399 8.63 -1.28 27.88
N GLY A 400 9.77 -0.97 27.26
CA GLY A 400 9.87 -0.86 25.80
C GLY A 400 10.51 0.43 25.28
N THR A 401 9.85 1.58 25.46
CA THR A 401 10.17 2.81 24.70
C THR A 401 10.80 3.91 25.56
N PRO A 402 11.79 4.66 25.04
CA PRO A 402 12.28 5.86 25.72
C PRO A 402 11.15 6.88 25.88
N HIS A 403 11.02 7.47 27.07
CA HIS A 403 10.03 8.53 27.33
C HIS A 403 10.45 9.88 26.78
N ILE A 404 11.70 10.03 26.35
CA ILE A 404 12.21 11.25 25.73
C ILE A 404 12.59 10.93 24.29
N THR A 405 11.90 11.58 23.36
CA THR A 405 12.16 11.48 21.91
C THR A 405 12.19 12.88 21.32
N GLY A 406 12.59 12.99 20.06
CA GLY A 406 12.59 14.28 19.39
C GLY A 406 12.35 14.20 17.90
N CYS A 407 12.03 15.35 17.34
CA CYS A 407 12.08 15.57 15.91
C CYS A 407 12.77 16.89 15.60
N ARG A 408 13.32 17.02 14.39
CA ARG A 408 14.00 18.25 13.98
C ARG A 408 13.59 18.69 12.58
N THR A 409 13.77 19.98 12.34
CA THR A 409 13.72 20.62 11.02
C THR A 409 14.87 21.62 10.93
N ALA A 410 14.98 22.33 9.81
CA ALA A 410 15.88 23.46 9.70
C ALA A 410 15.52 24.63 10.65
N GLU A 411 14.26 24.70 11.10
CA GLU A 411 13.74 25.82 11.90
C GLU A 411 13.65 25.52 13.39
N ALA A 412 13.53 24.25 13.80
CA ALA A 412 13.39 23.89 15.19
C ALA A 412 13.92 22.50 15.52
N LEU A 413 14.41 22.35 16.76
CA LEU A 413 14.51 21.07 17.45
C LEU A 413 13.34 20.97 18.43
N VAL A 414 12.60 19.89 18.37
CA VAL A 414 11.50 19.61 19.30
C VAL A 414 11.82 18.39 20.13
N VAL A 415 11.64 18.52 21.43
CA VAL A 415 11.79 17.44 22.39
C VAL A 415 10.41 17.11 22.94
N ARG A 416 10.06 15.83 22.86
CA ARG A 416 8.86 15.25 23.48
C ARG A 416 9.27 14.52 24.75
N VAL A 417 8.51 14.72 25.81
CA VAL A 417 8.64 14.00 27.08
C VAL A 417 7.29 13.40 27.45
N GLU A 418 7.26 12.08 27.59
CA GLU A 418 6.08 11.31 27.93
C GLU A 418 5.74 11.44 29.42
N GLY A 419 4.54 11.93 29.70
CA GLY A 419 3.92 11.93 31.03
C GLY A 419 3.09 10.66 31.29
N TYR A 420 2.24 10.73 32.30
CA TYR A 420 1.39 9.60 32.69
C TYR A 420 0.09 9.60 31.88
N HIS A 421 -0.49 10.79 31.68
CA HIS A 421 -1.70 11.02 30.89
C HIS A 421 -1.44 11.83 29.63
N ASP A 422 -0.50 12.76 29.68
CA ASP A 422 -0.24 13.75 28.64
C ASP A 422 1.22 13.70 28.17
N GLU A 423 1.47 14.26 26.99
CA GLU A 423 2.81 14.48 26.45
C GLU A 423 3.24 15.94 26.66
N PHE A 424 4.54 16.19 26.81
CA PHE A 424 5.07 17.53 26.98
C PHE A 424 6.09 17.82 25.89
N LEU A 425 5.92 18.94 25.18
CA LEU A 425 6.80 19.33 24.09
C LEU A 425 7.53 20.63 24.43
N THR A 426 8.82 20.71 24.13
CA THR A 426 9.59 21.96 24.18
C THR A 426 10.30 22.19 22.86
N PHE A 427 10.46 23.45 22.49
CA PHE A 427 10.94 23.88 21.19
C PHE A 427 12.22 24.71 21.35
N GLN A 428 13.24 24.40 20.57
CA GLN A 428 14.41 25.26 20.39
C GLN A 428 14.36 25.89 19.01
N PRO A 429 14.01 27.19 18.88
CA PRO A 429 13.87 27.85 17.60
C PRO A 429 15.21 28.13 16.91
N GLY A 430 15.19 28.30 15.59
CA GLY A 430 16.38 28.52 14.76
C GLY A 430 17.22 27.26 14.52
N GLY A 431 16.69 26.10 14.88
CA GLY A 431 17.35 24.82 14.73
C GLY A 431 18.65 24.68 15.56
N PHE A 432 19.42 23.67 15.20
CA PHE A 432 20.61 23.20 15.93
C PHE A 432 21.72 24.26 16.10
N GLN A 433 21.83 25.23 15.18
CA GLN A 433 22.96 26.18 15.17
C GLN A 433 22.64 27.53 15.84
N SER A 434 21.39 27.80 16.21
CA SER A 434 20.99 29.14 16.63
C SER A 434 21.53 29.58 17.99
N GLY A 435 21.94 28.62 18.84
CA GLY A 435 22.23 28.91 20.25
C GLY A 435 21.01 29.41 21.02
N ALA A 436 19.80 29.29 20.45
CA ALA A 436 18.58 29.72 21.09
C ALA A 436 18.25 28.84 22.30
N HIS A 437 17.55 29.43 23.24
CA HIS A 437 17.02 28.73 24.40
C HIS A 437 15.79 27.92 24.03
N PHE A 438 15.64 26.75 24.67
CA PHE A 438 14.38 26.01 24.68
C PHE A 438 13.25 26.84 25.30
N THR A 439 12.04 26.69 24.78
CA THR A 439 10.82 27.26 25.35
C THR A 439 10.36 26.45 26.56
N PRO A 440 9.53 27.01 27.46
CA PRO A 440 8.85 26.21 28.47
C PRO A 440 8.07 25.04 27.84
N PRO A 441 7.91 23.90 28.54
CA PRO A 441 7.14 22.78 28.01
C PRO A 441 5.66 23.16 27.81
N VAL A 442 5.12 22.85 26.63
CA VAL A 442 3.69 22.90 26.35
C VAL A 442 3.09 21.51 26.48
N MET A 443 1.85 21.43 26.97
CA MET A 443 1.14 20.17 27.18
C MET A 443 0.37 19.78 25.92
N ALA A 444 0.58 18.56 25.45
CA ALA A 444 -0.20 17.91 24.41
C ALA A 444 -1.11 16.86 25.09
N PRO A 445 -2.45 17.00 25.00
CA PRO A 445 -3.37 16.07 25.63
C PRO A 445 -3.22 14.64 25.11
N GLY A 446 -3.37 13.68 26.01
CA GLY A 446 -3.31 12.25 25.70
C GLY A 446 -1.88 11.71 25.57
N ARG A 447 -1.77 10.38 25.39
CA ARG A 447 -0.50 9.65 25.40
C ARG A 447 -0.25 8.92 24.07
N GLY A 448 1.00 8.90 23.63
CA GLY A 448 1.42 8.11 22.48
C GLY A 448 1.39 8.87 21.15
N GLY A 449 1.15 8.15 20.06
CA GLY A 449 1.20 8.70 18.69
C GLY A 449 2.62 8.86 18.14
N ALA A 450 2.72 8.89 16.81
CA ALA A 450 3.96 9.14 16.09
C ALA A 450 4.28 10.64 16.10
N LEU A 451 5.49 10.99 16.51
CA LEU A 451 5.99 12.37 16.52
C LEU A 451 6.61 12.71 15.16
N THR A 452 6.18 13.83 14.59
CA THR A 452 6.75 14.43 13.38
C THR A 452 6.93 15.93 13.59
N CYS A 453 7.84 16.55 12.84
CA CYS A 453 8.04 18.00 12.85
C CYS A 453 7.93 18.55 11.43
N ARG A 454 7.45 19.79 11.32
CA ARG A 454 7.43 20.59 10.09
C ARG A 454 7.61 22.05 10.46
N ASN A 455 8.57 22.73 9.84
CA ASN A 455 8.92 24.11 10.20
C ASN A 455 9.19 24.20 11.71
N ALA A 456 8.64 25.20 12.40
CA ALA A 456 8.68 25.32 13.86
C ALA A 456 7.53 24.61 14.60
N GLU A 457 6.79 23.71 13.95
CA GLU A 457 5.66 22.96 14.52
C GLU A 457 6.00 21.47 14.70
N ALA A 458 5.35 20.85 15.68
CA ALA A 458 5.36 19.39 15.88
C ALA A 458 3.94 18.84 15.86
N THR A 459 3.79 17.62 15.35
CA THR A 459 2.51 16.91 15.30
C THR A 459 2.65 15.52 15.91
N LEU A 460 1.79 15.21 16.86
CA LEU A 460 1.54 13.85 17.35
C LEU A 460 0.35 13.28 16.59
N THR A 461 0.53 12.17 15.88
CA THR A 461 -0.56 11.49 15.16
C THR A 461 -0.82 10.11 15.75
N GLN A 462 -2.07 9.84 16.11
CA GLN A 462 -2.53 8.54 16.58
C GLN A 462 -3.72 8.09 15.75
N VAL A 463 -3.68 6.85 15.26
CA VAL A 463 -4.82 6.23 14.60
C VAL A 463 -5.13 4.92 15.31
N THR A 464 -6.35 4.82 15.82
CA THR A 464 -6.88 3.66 16.52
C THR A 464 -8.10 3.13 15.77
N ARG A 465 -8.72 2.03 16.24
CA ARG A 465 -9.95 1.51 15.64
C ARG A 465 -11.17 2.42 15.82
N SER A 466 -11.13 3.37 16.75
CA SER A 466 -12.26 4.26 17.02
C SER A 466 -12.07 5.67 16.45
N ALA A 467 -10.84 6.18 16.42
CA ALA A 467 -10.57 7.55 16.01
C ALA A 467 -9.17 7.74 15.41
N ALA A 468 -9.04 8.79 14.61
CA ALA A 468 -7.76 9.40 14.29
C ALA A 468 -7.63 10.75 15.00
N ILE A 469 -6.51 10.96 15.68
CA ILE A 469 -6.22 12.14 16.49
C ILE A 469 -4.93 12.77 15.98
N GLN A 470 -4.95 14.09 15.79
CA GLN A 470 -3.76 14.90 15.55
C GLN A 470 -3.67 15.99 16.61
N VAL A 471 -2.55 16.05 17.33
CA VAL A 471 -2.21 17.16 18.23
C VAL A 471 -1.10 17.97 17.60
N ARG A 472 -1.39 19.21 17.21
CA ARG A 472 -0.42 20.13 16.61
C ARG A 472 0.07 21.11 17.65
N CYS A 473 1.38 21.19 17.83
CA CYS A 473 2.02 21.99 18.85
C CYS A 473 3.02 22.97 18.25
N SER A 474 3.10 24.13 18.88
CA SER A 474 4.17 25.12 18.72
C SER A 474 4.65 25.55 20.11
N ALA A 475 5.66 26.41 20.16
CA ALA A 475 6.11 27.05 21.40
C ALA A 475 4.98 27.79 22.17
N ALA A 476 3.91 28.18 21.48
CA ALA A 476 2.78 28.91 22.08
C ALA A 476 1.71 27.99 22.71
N GLY A 477 1.68 26.70 22.35
CA GLY A 477 0.66 25.76 22.84
C GLY A 477 0.34 24.66 21.82
N CYS A 478 -0.64 23.82 22.18
CA CYS A 478 -1.10 22.68 21.40
C CYS A 478 -2.59 22.77 21.08
N ASN A 479 -2.97 22.26 19.91
CA ASN A 479 -4.36 22.11 19.47
C ASN A 479 -4.62 20.66 19.05
N GLU A 480 -5.60 20.01 19.70
CA GLU A 480 -6.04 18.66 19.36
C GLU A 480 -7.22 18.72 18.39
N VAL A 481 -7.18 17.87 17.38
CA VAL A 481 -8.34 17.56 16.53
C VAL A 481 -8.49 16.06 16.45
N SER A 482 -9.74 15.59 16.52
CA SER A 482 -10.09 14.18 16.47
C SER A 482 -11.23 13.97 15.47
N VAL A 483 -11.21 12.84 14.78
CA VAL A 483 -12.25 12.40 13.85
C VAL A 483 -12.51 10.91 14.08
N ASN A 484 -13.78 10.50 14.09
CA ASN A 484 -14.11 9.08 14.25
C ASN A 484 -13.60 8.30 13.03
N LEU A 485 -13.06 7.10 13.27
CA LEU A 485 -12.52 6.30 12.19
C LEU A 485 -13.60 5.93 11.16
N GLU A 486 -14.84 5.70 11.60
CA GLU A 486 -15.97 5.40 10.71
C GLU A 486 -16.26 6.51 9.69
N ASP A 487 -15.95 7.76 10.02
CA ASP A 487 -16.10 8.89 9.10
C ASP A 487 -14.98 8.92 8.05
N ILE A 488 -13.84 8.27 8.33
CA ILE A 488 -12.69 8.14 7.42
C ILE A 488 -12.83 6.92 6.52
N VAL A 489 -13.12 5.75 7.08
CA VAL A 489 -13.08 4.47 6.33
C VAL A 489 -14.44 4.05 5.80
N GLY A 490 -15.52 4.67 6.28
CA GLY A 490 -16.90 4.28 6.00
C GLY A 490 -17.48 3.36 7.08
N LYS A 491 -18.81 3.27 7.10
CA LYS A 491 -19.58 2.45 8.06
C LYS A 491 -19.82 1.02 7.56
N ASP A 492 -19.59 0.79 6.27
CA ASP A 492 -19.77 -0.52 5.66
C ASP A 492 -18.64 -1.46 6.07
N LYS A 493 -19.01 -2.65 6.56
CA LYS A 493 -18.07 -3.67 7.02
C LYS A 493 -17.17 -4.17 5.89
N ASP A 494 -17.65 -4.11 4.65
CA ASP A 494 -16.91 -4.56 3.47
C ASP A 494 -15.73 -3.64 3.12
N VAL A 495 -15.68 -2.42 3.69
CA VAL A 495 -14.57 -1.47 3.55
C VAL A 495 -13.90 -1.11 4.88
N ALA A 496 -14.36 -1.70 5.98
CA ALA A 496 -13.75 -1.52 7.29
C ALA A 496 -12.31 -2.08 7.34
N PRO A 497 -11.41 -1.51 8.15
CA PRO A 497 -10.04 -2.01 8.28
C PRO A 497 -9.98 -3.44 8.79
N ARG A 498 -9.20 -4.29 8.11
CA ARG A 498 -8.82 -5.61 8.64
C ARG A 498 -7.99 -5.47 9.91
N GLU A 499 -8.07 -6.45 10.80
CA GLU A 499 -7.23 -6.50 11.99
C GLU A 499 -5.73 -6.48 11.63
N GLY A 500 -4.97 -5.58 12.26
CA GLY A 500 -3.55 -5.39 11.96
C GLY A 500 -3.26 -4.57 10.69
N PHE A 501 -4.27 -4.20 9.91
CA PHE A 501 -4.14 -3.40 8.69
C PHE A 501 -4.82 -2.04 8.85
N LEU A 502 -4.37 -1.28 9.85
CA LEU A 502 -4.69 0.13 10.00
C LEU A 502 -3.43 0.86 10.47
N ALA A 503 -3.06 1.91 9.74
CA ALA A 503 -1.96 2.77 10.12
C ALA A 503 -2.30 4.22 9.78
N GLY A 504 -1.68 5.16 10.49
CA GLY A 504 -1.72 6.54 10.10
C GLY A 504 -0.53 7.34 10.60
N ALA A 505 -0.30 8.46 9.94
CA ALA A 505 0.84 9.32 10.17
C ALA A 505 0.54 10.76 9.74
N ASP A 506 1.36 11.70 10.18
CA ASP A 506 1.38 13.04 9.60
C ASP A 506 2.30 13.07 8.36
N VAL A 507 1.80 13.64 7.27
CA VAL A 507 2.59 13.94 6.07
C VAL A 507 2.32 15.39 5.70
N ASP A 508 3.29 16.26 5.94
CA ASP A 508 3.22 17.70 5.68
C ASP A 508 2.01 18.37 6.34
N GLY A 509 1.78 18.05 7.62
CA GLY A 509 0.65 18.59 8.39
C GLY A 509 -0.72 18.10 7.91
N LYS A 510 -0.77 16.99 7.18
CA LYS A 510 -2.00 16.31 6.77
C LYS A 510 -2.03 14.93 7.42
N LEU A 511 -3.22 14.49 7.81
CA LEU A 511 -3.43 13.14 8.29
C LEU A 511 -3.44 12.19 7.09
N LEU A 512 -2.50 11.25 7.06
CA LEU A 512 -2.51 10.07 6.21
C LEU A 512 -3.12 8.90 6.99
N VAL A 513 -4.17 8.29 6.47
CA VAL A 513 -4.71 7.01 6.97
C VAL A 513 -4.60 5.98 5.86
N VAL A 514 -4.02 4.82 6.17
CA VAL A 514 -3.87 3.68 5.26
C VAL A 514 -4.50 2.45 5.91
N TRP A 515 -5.33 1.72 5.16
CA TRP A 515 -5.97 0.51 5.66
C TRP A 515 -6.22 -0.52 4.56
N ALA A 516 -6.19 -1.80 4.91
CA ALA A 516 -6.72 -2.84 4.03
C ALA A 516 -8.21 -2.98 4.28
N ALA A 517 -9.02 -2.73 3.25
CA ALA A 517 -10.46 -2.58 3.35
C ALA A 517 -11.17 -3.92 3.12
N GLY A 518 -11.76 -4.49 4.18
CA GLY A 518 -12.44 -5.79 4.12
C GLY A 518 -11.59 -6.89 3.49
N GLU A 519 -12.24 -7.93 2.97
CA GLU A 519 -11.55 -9.02 2.27
C GLU A 519 -11.18 -8.67 0.83
N ARG A 520 -11.93 -7.74 0.21
CA ARG A 520 -11.87 -7.45 -1.23
C ARG A 520 -11.78 -5.96 -1.56
N GLY A 521 -11.74 -5.07 -0.58
CA GLY A 521 -11.69 -3.62 -0.83
C GLY A 521 -10.32 -3.12 -1.26
N GLY A 522 -9.28 -3.96 -1.26
CA GLY A 522 -7.91 -3.57 -1.56
C GLY A 522 -7.29 -2.73 -0.44
N LEU A 523 -6.05 -2.32 -0.64
CA LEU A 523 -5.36 -1.37 0.23
C LEU A 523 -5.69 0.06 -0.18
N ARG A 524 -6.19 0.84 0.78
CA ARG A 524 -6.70 2.19 0.55
C ARG A 524 -5.95 3.21 1.37
N MET A 525 -5.99 4.45 0.92
CA MET A 525 -5.53 5.59 1.71
C MET A 525 -6.40 6.83 1.54
N ARG A 526 -6.36 7.70 2.55
CA ARG A 526 -6.79 9.10 2.48
C ARG A 526 -5.69 10.01 3.01
N LEU A 527 -5.51 11.15 2.38
CA LEU A 527 -4.56 12.19 2.80
C LEU A 527 -5.22 13.56 2.71
N ALA A 528 -5.43 14.20 3.85
CA ALA A 528 -6.00 15.55 3.93
C ALA A 528 -5.71 16.20 5.29
N PRO A 529 -5.91 17.52 5.44
CA PRO A 529 -6.11 18.09 6.77
C PRO A 529 -7.18 17.30 7.52
N ILE A 530 -6.97 17.03 8.81
CA ILE A 530 -7.83 16.14 9.61
C ILE A 530 -9.29 16.59 9.62
N GLU A 531 -9.56 17.89 9.54
CA GLU A 531 -10.91 18.47 9.47
C GLU A 531 -11.62 18.18 8.13
N GLN A 532 -10.87 17.80 7.10
CA GLN A 532 -11.35 17.55 5.74
C GLN A 532 -11.30 16.06 5.37
N ILE A 533 -10.65 15.22 6.17
CA ILE A 533 -10.36 13.83 5.79
C ILE A 533 -11.63 12.98 5.60
N ALA A 534 -12.68 13.24 6.38
CA ALA A 534 -13.97 12.56 6.23
C ALA A 534 -14.64 12.82 4.88
N LYS A 535 -14.37 13.99 4.27
CA LYS A 535 -14.93 14.41 2.97
C LYS A 535 -14.00 14.11 1.79
N THR A 536 -12.78 13.67 2.08
CA THR A 536 -11.76 13.41 1.05
C THR A 536 -12.02 12.04 0.43
N ALA A 537 -12.01 11.97 -0.89
CA ALA A 537 -12.10 10.69 -1.58
C ALA A 537 -10.88 9.82 -1.22
N ASP A 538 -11.11 8.54 -0.96
CA ASP A 538 -10.03 7.59 -0.80
C ASP A 538 -9.44 7.19 -2.15
N VAL A 539 -8.24 6.65 -2.09
CA VAL A 539 -7.50 6.14 -3.24
C VAL A 539 -7.15 4.69 -2.97
N VAL A 540 -7.47 3.80 -3.91
CA VAL A 540 -7.00 2.41 -3.86
C VAL A 540 -5.56 2.39 -4.34
N VAL A 541 -4.65 2.04 -3.44
CA VAL A 541 -3.21 2.06 -3.64
C VAL A 541 -2.74 0.73 -4.22
N PHE A 542 -3.25 -0.39 -3.71
CA PHE A 542 -2.84 -1.73 -4.07
C PHE A 542 -4.04 -2.69 -4.08
N ASP A 543 -4.21 -3.46 -5.17
CA ASP A 543 -5.14 -4.59 -5.21
C ASP A 543 -4.37 -5.87 -4.89
N ASP A 544 -4.55 -6.34 -3.67
CA ASP A 544 -3.92 -7.53 -3.14
C ASP A 544 -4.49 -8.82 -3.74
N LEU A 545 -5.58 -8.75 -4.51
CA LEU A 545 -6.20 -9.88 -5.20
C LEU A 545 -5.89 -9.92 -6.69
N VAL A 546 -4.87 -9.20 -7.19
CA VAL A 546 -4.43 -9.32 -8.59
C VAL A 546 -2.95 -9.68 -8.67
N ALA A 547 -2.69 -10.78 -9.36
CA ALA A 547 -1.37 -11.29 -9.70
C ALA A 547 -1.42 -12.09 -11.01
N ASP A 548 -0.33 -12.09 -11.76
CA ASP A 548 -0.20 -12.68 -13.10
C ASP A 548 -1.31 -12.22 -14.05
N HIS A 549 -1.68 -10.93 -13.96
CA HIS A 549 -2.80 -10.32 -14.68
C HIS A 549 -4.15 -11.02 -14.47
N LYS A 550 -4.34 -11.71 -13.35
CA LYS A 550 -5.56 -12.44 -13.01
C LYS A 550 -6.02 -12.09 -11.61
N ALA A 551 -7.33 -12.10 -11.42
CA ALA A 551 -7.91 -12.06 -10.09
C ALA A 551 -7.58 -13.36 -9.34
N GLN A 552 -7.18 -13.21 -8.08
CA GLN A 552 -6.80 -14.26 -7.16
C GLN A 552 -7.86 -14.41 -6.07
N LYS A 553 -7.95 -15.61 -5.49
CA LYS A 553 -8.88 -15.89 -4.38
C LYS A 553 -8.32 -15.49 -3.02
N LEU A 554 -6.99 -15.43 -2.90
CA LEU A 554 -6.29 -15.13 -1.66
C LEU A 554 -5.53 -13.81 -1.81
N SER A 555 -5.52 -13.03 -0.74
CA SER A 555 -4.73 -11.82 -0.65
C SER A 555 -3.23 -12.14 -0.75
N SER A 556 -2.56 -11.43 -1.64
CA SER A 556 -1.11 -11.40 -1.71
C SER A 556 -0.48 -10.56 -0.59
N LEU A 557 -1.24 -9.70 0.10
CA LEU A 557 -0.75 -8.79 1.15
C LEU A 557 -0.80 -9.46 2.52
N VAL A 558 0.38 -9.72 3.10
CA VAL A 558 0.54 -10.43 4.38
C VAL A 558 0.67 -9.47 5.56
N GLU A 559 1.38 -8.36 5.38
CA GLU A 559 1.63 -7.37 6.43
C GLU A 559 1.84 -5.99 5.79
N MET A 560 1.52 -4.92 6.52
CA MET A 560 1.87 -3.57 6.10
C MET A 560 2.44 -2.76 7.27
N ARG A 561 3.32 -1.81 6.96
CA ARG A 561 3.84 -0.85 7.94
C ARG A 561 4.00 0.51 7.31
N LEU A 562 3.46 1.54 7.97
CA LEU A 562 3.59 2.93 7.56
C LEU A 562 4.66 3.60 8.42
N LEU A 563 5.68 4.16 7.77
CA LEU A 563 6.74 4.92 8.40
C LEU A 563 6.71 6.33 7.81
N ALA A 564 6.83 7.39 8.61
CA ALA A 564 6.67 8.76 8.12
C ALA A 564 7.77 9.70 8.62
N ARG A 565 8.03 10.72 7.80
CA ARG A 565 8.81 11.92 8.13
C ARG A 565 8.00 13.13 7.69
N GLY A 566 8.36 14.32 8.17
CA GLY A 566 7.54 15.52 8.03
C GLY A 566 7.05 15.85 6.61
N ARG A 567 7.73 15.40 5.55
CA ARG A 567 7.36 15.69 4.15
C ARG A 567 7.06 14.46 3.28
N PHE A 568 7.11 13.24 3.80
CA PHE A 568 6.79 12.04 3.04
C PHE A 568 6.51 10.85 3.97
N ALA A 569 5.79 9.86 3.46
CA ALA A 569 5.68 8.57 4.11
C ALA A 569 6.21 7.45 3.21
N VAL A 570 6.57 6.35 3.85
CA VAL A 570 6.98 5.09 3.23
C VAL A 570 6.03 4.02 3.74
N LEU A 571 5.25 3.47 2.83
CA LEU A 571 4.38 2.33 3.08
C LEU A 571 5.12 1.06 2.65
N LEU A 572 5.53 0.26 3.64
CA LEU A 572 6.12 -1.04 3.43
C LEU A 572 5.01 -2.07 3.28
N LEU A 573 5.05 -2.81 2.17
CA LEU A 573 4.13 -3.90 1.87
C LEU A 573 4.88 -5.21 1.89
N ASN A 574 4.41 -6.14 2.69
CA ASN A 574 4.90 -7.50 2.69
C ASN A 574 3.94 -8.37 1.90
N THR A 575 4.38 -8.87 0.74
CA THR A 575 3.54 -9.60 -0.20
C THR A 575 4.09 -11.01 -0.47
N SER A 576 3.31 -11.82 -1.18
CA SER A 576 3.78 -13.11 -1.70
C SER A 576 4.99 -13.02 -2.64
N ALA A 577 5.26 -11.83 -3.22
CA ALA A 577 6.39 -11.59 -4.11
C ALA A 577 7.63 -10.98 -3.42
N GLY A 578 7.52 -10.66 -2.12
CA GLY A 578 8.58 -10.05 -1.33
C GLY A 578 8.13 -8.84 -0.53
N VAL A 579 9.10 -8.06 -0.05
CA VAL A 579 8.84 -6.81 0.67
C VAL A 579 9.12 -5.64 -0.26
N HIS A 580 8.14 -4.76 -0.42
CA HIS A 580 8.19 -3.59 -1.29
C HIS A 580 8.00 -2.32 -0.49
N ALA A 581 8.56 -1.22 -0.98
CA ALA A 581 8.37 0.10 -0.39
C ALA A 581 7.69 1.03 -1.37
N LEU A 582 6.67 1.73 -0.89
CA LEU A 582 5.94 2.75 -1.65
C LEU A 582 6.16 4.10 -0.98
N ARG A 583 6.63 5.08 -1.75
CA ARG A 583 6.67 6.46 -1.28
C ARG A 583 5.28 7.08 -1.43
N ILE A 584 4.85 7.84 -0.43
CA ILE A 584 3.67 8.72 -0.50
C ILE A 584 4.13 10.15 -0.24
N ASP A 585 3.84 11.06 -1.18
CA ASP A 585 4.21 12.48 -1.08
C ASP A 585 3.10 13.35 -0.44
N PRO A 586 3.36 14.63 -0.13
CA PRO A 586 2.37 15.54 0.45
C PRO A 586 1.14 15.81 -0.42
N ALA A 587 1.19 15.50 -1.71
CA ALA A 587 0.07 15.61 -2.63
C ALA A 587 -0.76 14.32 -2.70
N GLY A 588 -0.36 13.27 -1.97
CA GLY A 588 -1.03 11.97 -2.00
C GLY A 588 -0.67 11.15 -3.22
N LYS A 589 0.36 11.54 -3.99
CA LYS A 589 0.90 10.69 -5.05
C LYS A 589 1.73 9.59 -4.41
N TYR A 590 1.59 8.40 -4.97
CA TYR A 590 2.33 7.23 -4.52
C TYR A 590 3.07 6.56 -5.68
N ALA A 591 4.23 5.99 -5.38
CA ALA A 591 5.03 5.26 -6.36
C ALA A 591 5.92 4.21 -5.67
N PRO A 592 6.22 3.07 -6.33
CA PRO A 592 7.26 2.16 -5.88
C PRO A 592 8.61 2.88 -5.74
N MET A 593 9.33 2.56 -4.68
CA MET A 593 10.69 3.04 -4.48
C MET A 593 11.67 2.00 -5.01
N LYS A 594 12.52 2.40 -5.94
CA LYS A 594 13.69 1.60 -6.33
C LYS A 594 14.71 1.63 -5.19
N ILE A 595 15.00 0.45 -4.64
CA ILE A 595 15.98 0.31 -3.55
C ILE A 595 17.39 0.18 -4.12
N GLU A 596 18.24 1.15 -3.82
CA GLU A 596 19.66 1.12 -4.16
C GLU A 596 20.43 0.30 -3.12
N TRP A 597 20.87 -0.89 -3.50
CA TRP A 597 21.73 -1.72 -2.66
C TRP A 597 23.19 -1.32 -2.83
N ALA A 598 23.77 -0.73 -1.78
CA ALA A 598 25.20 -0.48 -1.72
C ALA A 598 25.95 -1.82 -1.70
N ARG A 599 26.99 -1.92 -2.52
CA ARG A 599 27.83 -3.12 -2.64
C ARG A 599 28.73 -3.30 -1.44
#